data_AF-A0A415ZQ39-F1
#
_entry.id   AF-A0A415ZQ39-F1
#
_cell.length_a   1.000
_cell.length_b   1.000
_cell.length_c   1.000
_cell.angle_alpha   90.00
_cell.angle_beta   90.00
_cell.angle_gamma   90.00
#
_symmetry.space_group_name_H-M   'P 1'
#
loop_
_entity.id
_entity.type
_entity.pdbx_description
1 polymer ?
#
loop_
_entity_poly.entity_id
_entity_poly.type
_entity_poly.pdbx_seq_one_letter_code
_entity_poly.pdbx_strand_id
1 'polypeptide(L)'
;MRLPQEIFAEELWAEWFFNYGNVCKKTLPDKLRRCNLKLRKGKTLDDVKLIIGRALKDTPCIASKQIERIAEEADKVCIIANWEDAVAKYKG
;
A
#
# COMPACT_ATOMS: atom_id res chain seq x y z
N MET A 1 3.38 -12.61 10.42
CA MET A 1 2.30 -11.60 10.51
C MET A 1 2.68 -10.45 9.60
N ARG A 2 1.75 -9.94 8.77
CA ARG A 2 2.06 -8.92 7.76
C ARG A 2 1.97 -7.50 8.34
N LEU A 3 2.91 -6.64 7.96
CA LEU A 3 2.92 -5.21 8.26
C LEU A 3 1.73 -4.50 7.57
N PRO A 4 1.21 -3.40 8.15
CA PRO A 4 0.22 -2.53 7.51
C PRO A 4 0.49 -2.21 6.04
N GLN A 5 1.76 -1.93 5.70
CA GLN A 5 2.20 -1.62 4.34
C GLN A 5 2.10 -2.84 3.40
N GLU A 6 2.36 -4.05 3.89
CA GLU A 6 2.24 -5.28 3.11
C GLU A 6 0.77 -5.60 2.82
N ILE A 7 -0.12 -5.41 3.81
CA ILE A 7 -1.57 -5.57 3.62
C ILE A 7 -2.09 -4.57 2.58
N PHE A 8 -1.68 -3.32 2.71
CA PHE A 8 -2.04 -2.27 1.76
C PHE A 8 -1.48 -2.54 0.36
N ALA A 9 -0.28 -3.09 0.26
CA ALA A 9 0.33 -3.45 -1.01
C ALA A 9 -0.46 -4.54 -1.74
N GLU A 10 -0.95 -5.55 -1.02
CA GLU A 10 -1.83 -6.57 -1.58
C GLU A 10 -3.16 -6.00 -2.07
N GLU A 11 -3.79 -5.11 -1.29
CA GLU A 11 -5.03 -4.45 -1.72
C GLU A 11 -4.83 -3.59 -2.97
N LEU A 12 -3.72 -2.86 -3.06
CA LEU A 12 -3.37 -2.05 -4.23
C LEU A 12 -3.06 -2.90 -5.45
N TRP A 13 -2.27 -3.96 -5.27
CA TRP A 13 -1.93 -4.89 -6.35
C TRP A 13 -3.17 -5.58 -6.89
N ALA A 14 -4.05 -6.09 -6.01
CA ALA A 14 -5.29 -6.73 -6.40
C ALA A 14 -6.21 -5.77 -7.16
N GLU A 15 -6.40 -4.55 -6.66
CA GLU A 15 -7.22 -3.55 -7.35
C GLU A 15 -6.67 -3.23 -8.74
N TRP A 16 -5.35 -3.00 -8.85
CA TRP A 16 -4.70 -2.76 -10.13
C TRP A 16 -4.88 -3.94 -11.09
N PHE A 17 -4.71 -5.17 -10.59
CA PHE A 17 -4.82 -6.40 -11.38
C PHE A 17 -6.24 -6.63 -11.91
N PHE A 18 -7.26 -6.52 -11.03
CA PHE A 18 -8.65 -6.76 -11.40
C PHE A 18 -9.27 -5.61 -12.21
N ASN A 19 -8.77 -4.38 -12.06
CA ASN A 19 -9.29 -3.21 -12.78
C ASN A 19 -8.43 -2.83 -13.99
N TYR A 20 -7.74 -3.80 -14.61
CA TYR A 20 -6.98 -3.60 -15.85
C TYR A 20 -6.00 -2.41 -15.79
N GLY A 21 -5.31 -2.29 -14.67
CA GLY A 21 -4.27 -1.28 -14.46
C GLY A 21 -4.74 -0.01 -13.76
N ASN A 22 -5.99 0.07 -13.32
CA ASN A 22 -6.54 1.27 -12.68
C ASN A 22 -6.68 1.13 -11.16
N VAL A 23 -6.26 2.17 -10.44
CA VAL A 23 -6.47 2.31 -8.99
C VAL A 23 -7.34 3.54 -8.73
N CYS A 24 -8.46 3.35 -8.05
CA CYS A 24 -9.46 4.38 -7.83
C CYS A 24 -9.02 5.35 -6.73
N LYS A 25 -8.69 6.59 -7.10
CA LYS A 25 -8.26 7.63 -6.13
C LYS A 25 -9.28 7.86 -5.01
N LYS A 26 -10.58 7.72 -5.31
CA LYS A 26 -11.67 7.99 -4.35
C LYS A 26 -11.72 6.96 -3.21
N THR A 27 -11.28 5.72 -3.46
CA THR A 27 -11.30 4.64 -2.46
C THR A 27 -10.01 4.57 -1.63
N LEU A 28 -8.93 5.23 -2.08
CA LEU A 28 -7.64 5.22 -1.40
C LEU A 28 -7.68 5.67 0.07
N PRO A 29 -8.40 6.76 0.45
CA PRO A 29 -8.48 7.15 1.86
C PRO A 29 -9.06 6.06 2.76
N ASP A 30 -10.07 5.34 2.28
CA ASP A 30 -10.70 4.27 3.04
C ASP A 30 -9.80 3.04 3.15
N LYS A 31 -9.09 2.69 2.07
CA LYS A 31 -8.09 1.60 2.07
C LYS A 31 -6.96 1.87 3.06
N LEU A 32 -6.42 3.09 3.05
CA LEU A 32 -5.40 3.51 4.01
C LEU A 32 -5.90 3.36 5.45
N ARG A 33 -7.11 3.83 5.76
CA ARG A 33 -7.69 3.70 7.10
C ARG A 33 -7.86 2.24 7.53
N ARG A 34 -8.40 1.37 6.66
CA ARG A 34 -8.57 -0.06 6.93
C ARG A 34 -7.24 -0.76 7.22
N CYS A 35 -6.19 -0.36 6.52
CA CYS A 35 -4.84 -0.86 6.73
C CYS A 35 -4.11 -0.19 7.91
N ASN A 36 -4.75 0.71 8.68
CA ASN A 36 -4.10 1.51 9.73
C ASN A 36 -2.90 2.33 9.21
N LEU A 37 -3.08 2.93 8.02
CA LEU A 37 -2.11 3.80 7.37
C LEU A 37 -2.66 5.22 7.21
N LYS A 38 -1.75 6.18 7.17
CA LYS A 38 -1.99 7.56 6.76
C LYS A 38 -0.86 8.06 5.87
N LEU A 39 -1.11 9.12 5.11
CA LEU A 39 -0.08 9.74 4.29
C LEU A 39 1.03 10.34 5.18
N ARG A 40 2.28 10.16 4.77
CA ARG A 40 3.42 10.88 5.34
C ARG A 40 3.25 12.38 5.06
N LYS A 41 3.77 13.24 5.94
CA LYS A 41 3.69 14.71 5.77
C LYS A 41 4.23 15.14 4.40
N GLY A 42 3.43 15.93 3.67
CA GLY A 42 3.77 16.42 2.32
C GLY A 42 3.50 15.43 1.19
N LYS A 43 2.98 14.22 1.47
CA LYS A 43 2.52 13.27 0.46
C LYS A 43 1.04 13.42 0.17
N THR A 44 0.66 13.02 -1.03
CA THR A 44 -0.70 13.14 -1.57
C THR A 44 -1.26 11.78 -1.98
N LEU A 45 -2.56 11.71 -2.27
CA LEU A 45 -3.15 10.51 -2.87
C LEU A 45 -2.61 10.23 -4.29
N ASP A 46 -2.08 11.24 -4.98
CA ASP A 46 -1.44 11.03 -6.28
C ASP A 46 -0.10 10.30 -6.12
N ASP A 47 0.65 10.58 -5.05
CA ASP A 47 1.85 9.79 -4.71
C ASP A 47 1.51 8.32 -4.48
N VAL A 48 0.36 8.04 -3.86
CA VAL A 48 -0.13 6.67 -3.65
C VAL A 48 -0.45 5.98 -4.97
N LYS A 49 -1.07 6.68 -5.94
CA LYS A 49 -1.31 6.10 -7.27
C LYS A 49 0.00 5.77 -7.99
N LEU A 50 1.03 6.58 -7.79
CA LEU A 50 2.34 6.38 -8.41
C LEU A 50 3.12 5.19 -7.82
N ILE A 51 2.73 4.67 -6.65
CA ILE A 51 3.34 3.47 -6.04
C ILE A 51 3.39 2.33 -7.04
N ILE A 52 2.26 2.02 -7.70
CA ILE A 52 2.19 0.91 -8.65
C ILE A 52 3.16 1.13 -9.83
N GLY A 53 3.12 2.32 -10.44
CA GLY A 53 3.99 2.63 -11.58
C GLY A 53 5.48 2.55 -11.20
N ARG A 54 5.85 3.03 -10.00
CA ARG A 54 7.23 2.96 -9.49
C ARG A 54 7.66 1.54 -9.17
N ALA A 55 6.79 0.79 -8.50
CA ALA A 55 7.06 -0.58 -8.07
C ALA A 55 7.17 -1.55 -9.26
N LEU A 56 6.35 -1.38 -10.30
CA LEU A 56 6.26 -2.33 -11.41
C LEU A 56 7.27 -2.07 -12.54
N LYS A 57 7.86 -0.87 -12.63
CA LYS A 57 8.73 -0.46 -13.75
C LYS A 57 9.84 -1.47 -14.08
N ASP A 58 10.51 -1.99 -13.06
CA ASP A 58 11.66 -2.90 -13.20
C ASP A 58 11.41 -4.26 -12.50
N THR A 59 10.14 -4.57 -12.21
CA THR A 59 9.78 -5.77 -11.44
C THR A 59 9.21 -6.85 -12.36
N PRO A 60 9.77 -8.07 -12.35
CA PRO A 60 9.22 -9.19 -13.10
C PRO A 60 7.72 -9.40 -12.83
N CYS A 61 7.00 -9.97 -13.78
CA CYS A 61 5.56 -10.29 -13.66
C CYS A 61 5.31 -11.49 -12.72
N ILE A 62 5.80 -11.40 -11.49
CA ILE A 62 5.65 -12.36 -10.41
C ILE A 62 4.92 -11.63 -9.29
N ALA A 63 3.69 -12.05 -8.99
CA ALA A 63 2.80 -11.36 -8.06
C ALA A 63 3.45 -11.07 -6.69
N SER A 64 4.14 -12.05 -6.10
CA SER A 64 4.81 -11.87 -4.80
C SER A 64 5.87 -10.76 -4.84
N LYS A 65 6.74 -10.75 -5.85
CA LYS A 65 7.76 -9.71 -6.04
C LYS A 65 7.14 -8.33 -6.29
N GLN A 66 6.04 -8.28 -7.04
CA GLN A 66 5.32 -7.03 -7.28
C GLN A 66 4.72 -6.47 -5.99
N ILE A 67 4.09 -7.32 -5.18
CA ILE A 67 3.53 -6.94 -3.88
C ILE A 67 4.62 -6.44 -2.94
N GLU A 68 5.76 -7.13 -2.85
CA GLU A 68 6.91 -6.70 -2.05
C GLU A 68 7.38 -5.28 -2.44
N ARG A 69 7.54 -5.02 -3.75
CA ARG A 69 7.96 -3.71 -4.26
C ARG A 69 6.91 -2.62 -4.02
N ILE A 70 5.63 -2.97 -4.11
CA ILE A 70 4.54 -2.06 -3.77
C ILE A 70 4.60 -1.71 -2.28
N ALA A 71 4.90 -2.66 -1.40
CA ALA A 71 5.06 -2.42 0.04
C ALA A 71 6.25 -1.49 0.33
N GLU A 72 7.39 -1.70 -0.33
CA GLU A 72 8.57 -0.81 -0.21
C GLU A 72 8.27 0.62 -0.66
N GLU A 73 7.56 0.80 -1.77
CA GLU A 73 7.13 2.12 -2.24
C GLU A 73 6.05 2.73 -1.35
N ALA A 74 5.14 1.92 -0.81
CA ALA A 74 4.14 2.36 0.15
C ALA A 74 4.77 2.89 1.44
N ASP A 75 5.84 2.28 1.95
CA ASP A 75 6.53 2.75 3.15
C ASP A 75 7.12 4.17 3.00
N LYS A 76 7.51 4.55 1.77
CA LYS A 76 8.01 5.90 1.46
C LYS A 76 6.90 6.96 1.47
N VAL A 77 5.65 6.55 1.20
CA VAL A 77 4.49 7.45 1.01
C VAL A 77 3.57 7.47 2.23
N CYS A 78 3.45 6.34 2.92
CA CYS A 78 2.53 6.10 4.01
C CYS A 78 3.28 5.83 5.31
N ILE A 79 2.62 6.08 6.44
CA ILE A 79 3.10 5.74 7.77
C ILE A 79 1.96 5.11 8.56
N ILE A 80 2.29 4.34 9.59
CA ILE A 80 1.30 3.77 10.51
C ILE A 80 0.51 4.90 11.18
N ALA A 81 -0.81 4.79 11.15
CA ALA A 81 -1.69 5.81 11.68
C ALA A 81 -1.77 5.74 13.22
N ASN A 82 -1.95 4.53 13.76
CA ASN A 82 -2.02 4.22 15.18
C ASN A 82 -1.05 3.08 15.54
N TRP A 83 -0.01 3.39 16.32
CA TRP A 83 1.00 2.43 16.76
C TRP A 83 0.47 1.42 17.79
N GLU A 84 -0.50 1.80 18.64
CA GLU A 84 -1.07 0.88 19.63
C GLU A 84 -1.84 -0.24 18.94
N ASP A 85 -2.65 0.08 17.93
CA ASP A 85 -3.37 -0.90 17.11
C ASP A 85 -2.40 -1.80 16.31
N ALA A 86 -1.32 -1.21 15.78
CA ALA A 86 -0.31 -1.98 15.06
C ALA A 86 0.41 -2.97 16.00
N VAL A 87 0.83 -2.53 17.19
CA VAL A 87 1.53 -3.38 18.19
C VAL A 87 0.60 -4.41 18.83
N ALA A 88 -0.69 -4.09 19.03
CA ALA A 88 -1.67 -5.03 19.56
C ALA A 88 -1.77 -6.29 18.69
N LYS A 89 -1.66 -6.15 17.37
CA LYS A 89 -1.61 -7.30 16.45
C LYS A 89 -0.39 -8.19 16.73
N TYR A 90 0.78 -7.65 17.08
CA TYR A 90 1.98 -8.45 17.37
C TYR A 90 1.98 -9.19 18.72
N LYS A 91 1.07 -8.86 19.63
CA LYS A 91 0.99 -9.47 20.97
C LYS A 91 0.02 -10.66 21.05
N GLY A 92 -0.70 -10.96 19.97
CA GLY A 92 -1.68 -12.04 19.88
C GLY A 92 -1.14 -13.29 19.20
#